data_AF-A0AAN0M5W6-F1
#
_entry.id   AF-A0AAN0M5W6-F1
#
_cell.length_a   1.000
_cell.length_b   1.000
_cell.length_c   1.000
_cell.angle_alpha   90.00
_cell.angle_beta   90.00
_cell.angle_gamma   90.00
#
_symmetry.space_group_name_H-M   'P 1'
#
loop_
_entity.id
_entity.type
_entity.pdbx_description
1 polymer ?
#
loop_
_entity_poly.entity_id
_entity_poly.type
_entity_poly.pdbx_seq_one_letter_code
_entity_poly.pdbx_strand_id
1 'polypeptide(L)'
;MLAPYFELDDSSPAQAQTGYLPHPAGPNASPVAPVGGYMMGIPANLPKERVADAVAALKVFTSPEAQKLYVQNGSRTNPRYSVAADPDVRRMSPIFEAVDAMSWRDELQFWPRPPIPEINQIIQICGEEFHDMLRGIVSPKEALRRAQGRADAII
;
A
#
# COMPACT_ATOMS: atom_id res chain seq x y z
N MET A 1 8.54 1.16 -1.77
CA MET A 1 9.04 -0.21 -1.96
C MET A 1 10.56 -0.16 -2.01
N LEU A 2 11.26 -1.06 -1.33
CA LEU A 2 12.73 -1.04 -1.25
C LEU A 2 13.43 -1.97 -2.26
N ALA A 3 12.71 -2.92 -2.87
CA ALA A 3 13.25 -3.86 -3.85
C ALA A 3 14.08 -3.20 -4.98
N PRO A 4 13.68 -2.03 -5.53
CA PRO A 4 14.46 -1.32 -6.54
C PRO A 4 15.88 -0.95 -6.12
N TYR A 5 16.14 -0.75 -4.82
CA TYR A 5 17.49 -0.44 -4.32
C TYR A 5 18.45 -1.63 -4.45
N PHE A 6 17.94 -2.86 -4.50
CA PHE A 6 18.75 -4.07 -4.57
C PHE A 6 18.73 -4.72 -5.95
N GLU A 7 17.60 -4.66 -6.67
CA GLU A 7 17.49 -5.32 -7.99
C GLU A 7 18.12 -4.50 -9.14
N LEU A 8 18.34 -3.20 -8.92
CA LEU A 8 19.00 -2.30 -9.87
C LEU A 8 20.46 -1.99 -9.53
N ASP A 9 20.94 -2.46 -8.39
CA ASP A 9 22.34 -2.30 -7.99
C ASP A 9 23.19 -3.37 -8.68
N ASP A 10 24.12 -2.94 -9.54
CA ASP A 10 25.04 -3.82 -10.27
C ASP A 10 25.93 -4.67 -9.34
N SER A 11 26.13 -4.24 -8.10
CA SER A 11 26.93 -4.97 -7.11
C SER A 11 26.10 -5.96 -6.27
N SER A 12 24.78 -5.93 -6.40
CA SER A 12 23.87 -6.72 -5.59
C SER A 12 23.66 -8.11 -6.19
N PRO A 13 23.70 -9.19 -5.39
CA PRO A 13 23.33 -10.52 -5.86
C PRO A 13 21.84 -10.62 -6.27
N ALA A 14 21.00 -9.66 -5.87
CA ALA A 14 19.60 -9.60 -6.25
C ALA A 14 19.37 -8.95 -7.63
N GLN A 15 20.42 -8.43 -8.29
CA GLN A 15 20.32 -7.78 -9.59
C GLN A 15 19.66 -8.72 -10.60
N ALA A 16 18.55 -8.28 -11.20
CA ALA A 16 17.77 -9.06 -12.17
C ALA A 16 17.33 -10.46 -11.69
N GLN A 17 17.40 -10.76 -10.38
CA GLN A 17 17.02 -12.03 -9.78
C GLN A 17 15.84 -11.89 -8.79
N THR A 18 15.11 -10.79 -8.88
CA THR A 18 14.00 -10.47 -7.96
C THR A 18 12.64 -10.88 -8.55
N GLY A 19 11.88 -11.67 -7.78
CA GLY A 19 10.49 -12.02 -8.08
C GLY A 19 9.51 -11.34 -7.13
N TYR A 20 8.27 -11.12 -7.59
CA TYR A 20 7.21 -10.45 -6.83
C TYR A 20 6.02 -11.39 -6.66
N LEU A 21 5.66 -11.67 -5.41
CA LEU A 21 4.59 -12.61 -5.03
C LEU A 21 3.71 -11.98 -3.93
N PRO A 22 2.43 -12.40 -3.80
CA PRO A 22 1.61 -12.00 -2.67
C PRO A 22 2.17 -12.57 -1.35
N HIS A 23 1.67 -12.09 -0.21
CA HIS A 23 2.11 -12.62 1.08
C HIS A 23 1.73 -14.10 1.21
N PRO A 24 2.58 -14.92 1.84
CA PRO A 24 2.22 -16.30 2.13
C PRO A 24 0.99 -16.36 3.04
N ALA A 25 0.11 -17.31 2.77
CA ALA A 25 -1.10 -17.53 3.56
C ALA A 25 -0.88 -18.59 4.63
N GLY A 26 -1.63 -18.49 5.72
CA GLY A 26 -1.74 -19.57 6.70
C GLY A 26 -2.52 -20.78 6.16
N PRO A 27 -2.55 -21.91 6.90
CA PRO A 27 -3.33 -23.07 6.52
C PRO A 27 -4.79 -22.71 6.23
N ASN A 28 -5.31 -23.13 5.08
CA ASN A 28 -6.68 -22.89 4.61
C ASN A 28 -7.04 -21.41 4.37
N ALA A 29 -6.06 -20.51 4.25
CA ALA A 29 -6.28 -19.11 3.88
C ALA A 29 -5.81 -18.82 2.45
N SER A 30 -6.39 -17.80 1.83
CA SER A 30 -5.93 -17.27 0.55
C SER A 30 -4.78 -16.27 0.75
N PRO A 31 -3.80 -16.22 -0.17
CA PRO A 31 -2.77 -15.19 -0.12
C PRO A 31 -3.39 -13.82 -0.39
N VAL A 32 -2.89 -12.79 0.28
CA VAL A 32 -3.32 -11.41 0.08
C VAL A 32 -2.13 -10.48 -0.06
N ALA A 33 -2.29 -9.44 -0.87
CA ALA A 33 -1.37 -8.34 -1.02
C ALA A 33 -2.08 -7.06 -0.56
N PRO A 34 -1.85 -6.59 0.68
CA PRO A 34 -2.44 -5.37 1.19
C PRO A 34 -2.01 -4.17 0.35
N VAL A 35 -2.99 -3.41 -0.14
CA VAL A 35 -2.73 -2.20 -0.92
C VAL A 35 -2.54 -1.01 0.03
N GLY A 36 -1.33 -0.46 0.02
CA GLY A 36 -1.02 0.84 0.60
C GLY A 36 -1.07 1.94 -0.46
N GLY A 37 -0.76 3.17 -0.05
CA GLY A 37 -0.65 4.30 -0.97
C GLY A 37 -0.94 5.63 -0.31
N TYR A 38 -0.90 6.66 -1.13
CA TYR A 38 -1.26 8.03 -0.75
C TYR A 38 -2.40 8.49 -1.63
N MET A 39 -3.30 9.28 -1.06
CA MET A 39 -4.38 9.94 -1.77
C MET A 39 -4.22 11.44 -1.63
N MET A 40 -4.59 12.18 -2.68
CA MET A 40 -4.63 13.64 -2.64
C MET A 40 -6.06 14.08 -2.32
N GLY A 41 -6.23 14.86 -1.25
CA GLY A 41 -7.52 15.41 -0.82
C GLY A 41 -7.59 16.93 -1.03
N ILE A 42 -8.80 17.44 -1.26
CA ILE A 42 -9.06 18.88 -1.23
C ILE A 42 -9.44 19.26 0.21
N PRO A 43 -8.72 20.19 0.86
CA PRO A 43 -9.08 20.63 2.20
C PRO A 43 -10.49 21.24 2.23
N ALA A 44 -11.30 20.82 3.20
CA ALA A 44 -12.68 21.31 3.33
C ALA A 44 -12.78 22.82 3.63
N ASN A 45 -11.69 23.42 4.14
CA ASN A 45 -11.58 24.85 4.44
C ASN A 45 -10.99 25.68 3.29
N LEU A 46 -10.81 25.10 2.09
CA LEU A 46 -10.33 25.82 0.93
C LEU A 46 -11.36 26.89 0.48
N PRO A 47 -10.95 28.15 0.19
CA PRO A 47 -11.86 29.15 -0.37
C PRO A 47 -12.55 28.62 -1.63
N LYS A 48 -13.86 28.87 -1.74
CA LYS A 48 -14.73 28.24 -2.76
C LYS A 48 -14.24 28.51 -4.18
N GLU A 49 -13.74 29.73 -4.42
CA GLU A 49 -13.17 30.18 -5.68
C GLU A 49 -11.94 29.38 -6.13
N ARG A 50 -11.24 28.72 -5.19
CA ARG A 50 -10.04 27.90 -5.47
C ARG A 50 -10.34 26.42 -5.68
N VAL A 51 -11.56 25.97 -5.39
CA VAL A 51 -11.93 24.55 -5.48
C VAL A 51 -11.82 24.03 -6.91
N ALA A 52 -12.25 24.84 -7.89
CA ALA A 52 -12.16 24.46 -9.30
C ALA A 52 -10.71 24.23 -9.75
N ASP A 53 -9.79 25.12 -9.36
CA ASP A 53 -8.36 25.01 -9.68
C ASP A 53 -7.73 23.79 -8.99
N ALA A 54 -8.08 23.54 -7.73
CA ALA A 54 -7.61 22.35 -7.00
C ALA A 54 -8.09 21.05 -7.68
N VAL A 55 -9.35 20.99 -8.12
CA VAL A 55 -9.88 19.85 -8.89
C VAL A 55 -9.13 19.70 -10.23
N ALA A 56 -8.86 20.80 -10.93
CA ALA A 56 -8.11 20.75 -12.18
C ALA A 56 -6.68 20.20 -11.96
N ALA A 57 -5.99 20.66 -10.92
CA ALA A 57 -4.68 20.15 -10.55
C ALA A 57 -4.71 18.65 -10.20
N LEU A 58 -5.70 18.19 -9.41
CA LEU A 58 -5.87 16.77 -9.10
C LEU A 58 -6.07 15.92 -10.35
N LYS A 59 -6.88 16.39 -11.31
CA LYS A 59 -7.08 15.69 -12.59
C LYS A 59 -5.78 15.55 -13.37
N VAL A 60 -4.94 16.60 -13.39
CA VAL A 60 -3.63 16.57 -14.05
C VAL A 60 -2.68 15.60 -13.35
N PHE A 61 -2.48 15.72 -12.03
CA PHE A 61 -1.54 14.86 -11.30
C PHE A 61 -1.96 13.39 -11.26
N THR A 62 -3.27 13.15 -11.36
CA THR A 62 -3.77 11.79 -11.49
C THR A 62 -3.91 11.35 -12.94
N SER A 63 -3.57 12.11 -13.97
CA SER A 63 -3.80 11.71 -15.38
C SER A 63 -2.91 10.52 -15.80
N PRO A 64 -3.27 9.75 -16.84
CA PRO A 64 -2.42 8.69 -17.37
C PRO A 64 -1.00 9.17 -17.72
N GLU A 65 -0.89 10.36 -18.31
CA GLU A 65 0.38 10.96 -18.73
C GLU A 65 1.26 11.30 -17.52
N ALA A 66 0.68 11.92 -16.48
CA ALA A 66 1.40 12.21 -15.24
C ALA A 66 1.84 10.93 -14.51
N GLN A 67 0.96 9.93 -14.44
CA GLN A 67 1.28 8.65 -13.80
C GLN A 67 2.37 7.87 -14.58
N LYS A 68 2.34 7.89 -15.91
CA LYS A 68 3.42 7.34 -16.75
C LYS A 68 4.73 8.08 -16.49
N LEU A 69 4.70 9.41 -16.39
CA LEU A 69 5.87 10.21 -16.06
C LEU A 69 6.44 9.84 -14.68
N TYR A 70 5.59 9.62 -13.67
CA TYR A 70 6.06 9.18 -12.35
C TYR A 70 6.75 7.84 -12.41
N VAL A 71 6.22 6.89 -13.17
CA VAL A 71 6.84 5.58 -13.37
C VAL A 71 8.20 5.73 -14.05
N GLN A 72 8.27 6.52 -15.12
CA GLN A 72 9.51 6.82 -15.85
C GLN A 72 10.59 7.45 -14.98
N ASN A 73 10.20 8.15 -13.92
CA ASN A 73 11.09 8.82 -12.97
C ASN A 73 11.23 8.09 -11.63
N GLY A 74 10.93 6.79 -11.59
CA GLY A 74 11.28 5.92 -10.47
C GLY A 74 10.12 5.44 -9.60
N SER A 75 8.89 5.89 -9.83
CA SER A 75 7.72 5.26 -9.19
C SER A 75 7.58 3.83 -9.67
N ARG A 76 7.43 2.88 -8.73
CA ARG A 76 7.16 1.47 -9.05
C ARG A 76 5.71 1.08 -8.80
N THR A 77 4.84 2.06 -8.67
CA THR A 77 3.42 1.88 -8.43
C THR A 77 2.63 2.83 -9.33
N ASN A 78 1.46 2.41 -9.77
CA ASN A 78 0.51 3.28 -10.45
C ASN A 78 -0.92 2.83 -10.09
N PRO A 79 -1.88 3.76 -9.95
CA PRO A 79 -3.26 3.44 -9.60
C PRO A 79 -4.16 3.22 -10.84
N ARG A 80 -3.60 3.15 -12.06
CA ARG A 80 -4.39 3.17 -13.30
C ARG A 80 -4.10 1.96 -14.17
N TYR A 81 -5.13 1.14 -14.40
CA TYR A 81 -5.08 0.06 -15.38
C TYR A 81 -4.61 0.53 -16.77
N SER A 82 -5.01 1.74 -17.21
CA SER A 82 -4.58 2.30 -18.49
C SER A 82 -3.07 2.53 -18.59
N VAL A 83 -2.40 2.78 -17.45
CA VAL A 83 -0.95 2.99 -17.39
C VAL A 83 -0.25 1.64 -17.21
N ALA A 84 -0.80 0.73 -16.40
CA ALA A 84 -0.30 -0.62 -16.28
C ALA A 84 -0.34 -1.40 -17.60
N ALA A 85 -1.31 -1.13 -18.47
CA ALA A 85 -1.42 -1.73 -19.80
C ALA A 85 -0.44 -1.15 -20.85
N ASP A 86 0.20 -0.01 -20.57
CA ASP A 86 1.14 0.63 -21.50
C ASP A 86 2.40 -0.24 -21.68
N PRO A 87 2.77 -0.62 -22.92
CA PRO A 87 3.92 -1.49 -23.18
C PRO A 87 5.25 -0.92 -22.67
N ASP A 88 5.42 0.40 -22.68
CA ASP A 88 6.65 1.02 -22.19
C ASP A 88 6.74 0.89 -20.67
N VAL A 89 5.63 1.09 -19.96
CA VAL A 89 5.55 0.89 -18.51
C VAL A 89 5.83 -0.55 -18.13
N ARG A 90 5.20 -1.52 -18.82
CA ARG A 90 5.41 -2.96 -18.54
C ARG A 90 6.87 -3.38 -18.70
N ARG A 91 7.57 -2.85 -19.70
CA ARG A 91 8.99 -3.15 -19.94
C ARG A 91 9.92 -2.55 -18.88
N MET A 92 9.49 -1.54 -18.13
CA MET A 92 10.35 -0.89 -17.14
C MET A 92 10.65 -1.78 -15.92
N SER A 93 9.70 -2.63 -15.50
CA SER A 93 9.89 -3.49 -14.34
C SER A 93 8.85 -4.62 -14.31
N PRO A 94 9.24 -5.86 -13.96
CA PRO A 94 8.31 -6.98 -13.83
C PRO A 94 7.28 -6.78 -12.72
N ILE A 95 7.48 -5.83 -11.81
CA ILE A 95 6.51 -5.51 -10.75
C ILE A 95 5.13 -5.12 -11.30
N PHE A 96 5.07 -4.42 -12.43
CA PHE A 96 3.80 -3.94 -12.97
C PHE A 96 2.92 -5.10 -13.42
N GLU A 97 3.53 -6.09 -14.09
CA GLU A 97 2.86 -7.31 -14.47
C GLU A 97 2.49 -8.17 -13.26
N ALA A 98 3.37 -8.27 -12.26
CA ALA A 98 3.09 -9.02 -11.04
C ALA A 98 1.88 -8.44 -10.26
N VAL A 99 1.82 -7.11 -10.10
CA VAL A 99 0.72 -6.43 -9.41
C VAL A 99 -0.58 -6.52 -10.21
N ASP A 100 -0.53 -6.38 -11.54
CA ASP A 100 -1.72 -6.55 -12.39
C ASP A 100 -2.24 -8.00 -12.29
N ALA A 101 -1.35 -8.99 -12.34
CA ALA A 101 -1.73 -10.39 -12.16
C ALA A 101 -2.33 -10.67 -10.76
N MET A 102 -1.82 -10.05 -9.69
CA MET A 102 -2.44 -10.11 -8.37
C MET A 102 -3.84 -9.48 -8.36
N SER A 103 -4.03 -8.37 -9.08
CA SER A 103 -5.35 -7.74 -9.24
C SER A 103 -6.34 -8.69 -9.94
N TRP A 104 -5.92 -9.36 -11.00
CA TRP A 104 -6.76 -10.29 -11.76
C TRP A 104 -7.14 -11.56 -10.99
N ARG A 105 -6.34 -11.94 -9.99
CA ARG A 105 -6.60 -13.10 -9.11
C ARG A 105 -7.36 -12.74 -7.84
N ASP A 106 -7.86 -11.50 -7.72
CA ASP A 106 -8.49 -10.98 -6.50
C ASP A 106 -7.60 -11.07 -5.25
N GLU A 107 -6.28 -11.01 -5.43
CA GLU A 107 -5.30 -11.09 -4.33
C GLU A 107 -5.01 -9.71 -3.71
N LEU A 108 -5.40 -8.62 -4.38
CA LEU A 108 -5.21 -7.27 -3.87
C LEU A 108 -6.26 -6.93 -2.81
N GLN A 109 -5.82 -6.78 -1.56
CA GLN A 109 -6.69 -6.37 -0.46
C GLN A 109 -6.68 -4.86 -0.30
N PHE A 110 -7.74 -4.21 -0.77
CA PHE A 110 -7.99 -2.79 -0.55
C PHE A 110 -8.57 -2.55 0.85
N TRP A 111 -8.32 -1.36 1.39
CA TRP A 111 -8.81 -0.95 2.72
C TRP A 111 -8.49 -1.95 3.85
N PRO A 112 -7.24 -2.43 3.99
CA PRO A 112 -6.88 -3.36 5.06
C PRO A 112 -7.01 -2.74 6.46
N ARG A 113 -7.15 -1.41 6.54
CA ARG A 113 -7.42 -0.64 7.76
C ARG A 113 -8.83 -0.04 7.64
N PRO A 114 -9.71 -0.26 8.63
CA PRO A 114 -11.04 0.35 8.64
C PRO A 114 -10.99 1.87 8.53
N PRO A 115 -11.81 2.51 7.68
CA PRO A 115 -11.85 3.96 7.51
C PRO A 115 -12.71 4.62 8.61
N ILE A 116 -12.30 4.45 9.87
CA ILE A 116 -12.98 5.01 11.04
C ILE A 116 -12.10 6.06 11.73
N PRO A 117 -12.69 7.06 12.42
CA PRO A 117 -11.93 8.10 13.12
C PRO A 117 -10.90 7.57 14.13
N GLU A 118 -11.21 6.45 14.79
CA GLU A 118 -10.43 5.84 15.87
C GLU A 118 -9.24 5.02 15.36
N ILE A 119 -9.07 4.88 14.03
CA ILE A 119 -8.08 3.97 13.44
C ILE A 119 -6.66 4.23 13.94
N ASN A 120 -6.30 5.49 14.19
CA ASN A 120 -4.98 5.84 14.73
C ASN A 120 -4.77 5.31 16.14
N GLN A 121 -5.81 5.37 16.99
CA GLN A 121 -5.74 4.84 18.35
C GLN A 121 -5.68 3.31 18.33
N ILE A 122 -6.44 2.66 17.44
CA ILE A 122 -6.39 1.21 17.27
C ILE A 122 -4.99 0.76 16.81
N ILE A 123 -4.38 1.48 15.85
CA ILE A 123 -3.01 1.20 15.40
C ILE A 123 -2.03 1.32 16.58
N GLN A 124 -2.16 2.36 17.41
CA GLN A 124 -1.32 2.53 18.58
C GLN A 124 -1.50 1.38 19.59
N ILE A 125 -2.74 1.02 19.91
CA ILE A 125 -3.06 -0.09 20.82
C ILE A 125 -2.43 -1.40 20.31
N CYS A 126 -2.67 -1.75 19.05
CA CYS A 126 -2.09 -2.95 18.45
C CYS A 126 -0.55 -2.90 18.45
N GLY A 127 0.04 -1.73 18.16
CA GLY A 127 1.49 -1.53 18.17
C GLY A 127 2.11 -1.81 19.54
N GLU A 128 1.53 -1.26 20.61
CA GLU A 128 2.01 -1.45 21.98
C GLU A 128 1.87 -2.92 22.44
N GLU A 129 0.68 -3.50 22.31
CA GLU A 129 0.41 -4.86 22.80
C GLU A 129 1.18 -5.93 22.00
N PHE A 130 1.28 -5.77 20.67
CA PHE A 130 2.00 -6.73 19.83
C PHE A 130 3.52 -6.56 19.93
N HIS A 131 4.03 -5.37 20.23
CA HIS A 131 5.44 -5.19 20.52
C HIS A 131 5.87 -5.99 21.76
N ASP A 132 5.11 -5.92 22.85
CA ASP A 132 5.38 -6.69 24.06
C ASP A 132 5.24 -8.20 23.84
N MET A 133 4.26 -8.62 23.02
CA MET A 133 4.10 -10.00 22.59
C MET A 133 5.33 -10.51 21.83
N LEU A 134 5.80 -9.74 20.83
CA LEU A 134 6.97 -10.11 20.01
C LEU A 134 8.26 -10.18 20.84
N ARG A 135 8.33 -9.45 21.96
CA ARG A 135 9.41 -9.51 22.94
C ARG A 135 9.27 -10.66 23.95
N GLY A 136 8.15 -11.39 23.93
CA GLY A 136 7.87 -12.47 24.87
C GLY A 136 7.50 -12.02 26.29
N ILE A 137 7.16 -10.74 26.48
CA ILE A 137 6.74 -10.20 27.79
C ILE A 137 5.34 -10.69 28.15
N VAL A 138 4.46 -10.80 27.16
CA VAL A 138 3.10 -11.33 27.28
C VAL A 138 2.87 -12.44 26.25
N SER A 139 1.98 -13.38 26.56
CA SER A 139 1.60 -14.42 25.60
C SER A 139 0.74 -13.86 24.46
N PRO A 140 0.70 -14.51 23.28
CA PRO A 140 -0.18 -14.07 22.19
C PRO A 140 -1.66 -13.97 22.58
N LYS A 141 -2.16 -14.93 23.37
CA LYS A 141 -3.54 -14.92 23.87
C LYS A 141 -3.82 -13.70 24.74
N GLU A 142 -2.85 -13.33 25.57
CA GLU A 142 -2.96 -12.18 26.46
C GLU A 142 -2.90 -10.86 25.69
N ALA A 143 -1.97 -10.72 24.75
CA ALA A 143 -1.86 -9.53 23.92
C ALA A 143 -3.13 -9.28 23.10
N LEU A 144 -3.71 -10.32 22.48
CA LEU A 144 -4.97 -10.21 21.75
C LEU A 144 -6.12 -9.76 22.66
N ARG A 145 -6.23 -10.34 23.85
CA ARG A 145 -7.27 -9.98 24.83
C ARG A 145 -7.14 -8.52 25.28
N ARG A 146 -5.92 -8.04 25.54
CA ARG A 146 -5.65 -6.65 25.91
C ARG A 146 -5.94 -5.69 24.77
N ALA A 147 -5.45 -5.99 23.57
CA ALA A 147 -5.67 -5.16 22.38
C ALA A 147 -7.18 -5.01 22.10
N GLN A 148 -7.93 -6.12 22.13
CA GLN A 148 -9.39 -6.11 21.96
C GLN A 148 -10.06 -5.23 23.03
N GLY A 149 -9.80 -5.48 24.32
CA GLY A 149 -10.45 -4.72 25.40
C GLY A 149 -10.14 -3.22 25.37
N ARG A 150 -8.93 -2.84 24.95
CA ARG A 150 -8.56 -1.43 24.77
C ARG A 150 -9.22 -0.81 23.54
N ALA A 151 -9.35 -1.56 22.45
CA ALA A 151 -10.03 -1.10 21.24
C ALA A 151 -11.55 -0.94 21.47
N ASP A 152 -12.19 -1.88 22.19
CA ASP A 152 -13.61 -1.81 22.52
C ASP A 152 -13.94 -0.63 23.45
N ALA A 153 -13.00 -0.19 24.28
CA ALA A 153 -13.20 0.94 25.18
C ALA A 153 -13.18 2.32 24.50
N ILE A 154 -12.73 2.38 23.24
CA ILE A 154 -12.64 3.63 22.46
C ILE A 154 -13.68 3.70 21.32
N ILE A 155 -14.45 2.63 21.10
CA ILE A 155 -15.52 2.54 20.10
C ILE A 155 -16.89 2.71 20.77
#